data_AF-A0A061H443-F1
#
_entry.id   AF-A0A061H443-F1
#
_cell.length_a   1.000
_cell.length_b   1.000
_cell.length_c   1.000
_cell.angle_alpha   90.00
_cell.angle_beta   90.00
_cell.angle_gamma   90.00
#
_symmetry.space_group_name_H-M   'P 1'
#
loop_
_entity.id
_entity.type
_entity.pdbx_description
1 polymer ?
#
loop_
_entity_poly.entity_id
_entity_poly.type
_entity_poly.pdbx_seq_one_letter_code
_entity_poly.pdbx_strand_id
1 'polypeptide(L)'
;MTAPPAAPGPSSIPLSPHLENTQSSTFQTGLAIRSSVMSPSFATRALSSTTPFNAPLQEAVTSFAWGQVWSRPGLGRRDRSLLNLAILIALSKPTELAGHTRGALNNGITKEELAEVALHAAVYCGFPAALDAARTMERVVNEVEAEQLAERERQKEQEHEHEKEHGHEGKKEDKEP
;
A
#
# COMPACT_ATOMS: atom_id res chain seq x y z
N MET A 1 9.46 17.02 -9.96
CA MET A 1 8.79 15.78 -9.48
C MET A 1 9.21 15.59 -8.03
N THR A 2 8.34 15.92 -7.09
CA THR A 2 8.61 15.87 -5.65
C THR A 2 8.50 14.42 -5.15
N ALA A 3 9.51 13.94 -4.41
CA ALA A 3 9.48 12.60 -3.80
C ALA A 3 8.27 12.46 -2.85
N PRO A 4 7.62 11.28 -2.79
CA PRO A 4 6.52 11.06 -1.85
C PRO A 4 6.99 11.22 -0.39
N PRO A 5 6.11 11.64 0.54
CA PRO A 5 6.46 11.87 1.93
C PRO A 5 7.01 10.59 2.58
N ALA A 6 8.03 10.75 3.43
CA ALA A 6 8.63 9.64 4.17
C ALA A 6 7.59 8.99 5.07
N ALA A 7 7.39 7.67 4.91
CA ALA A 7 6.50 6.88 5.75
C ALA A 7 6.94 6.96 7.23
N PRO A 8 6.00 6.92 8.21
CA PRO A 8 6.35 6.88 9.63
C PRO A 8 7.27 5.70 9.94
N GLY A 9 8.21 5.92 10.87
CA GLY A 9 9.26 4.96 11.22
C GLY A 9 8.74 3.60 11.72
N PRO A 10 9.57 2.53 11.64
CA PRO A 10 9.15 1.14 11.85
C PRO A 10 8.70 0.78 13.28
N SER A 11 8.80 1.68 14.25
CA SER A 11 8.59 1.38 15.69
C SER A 11 7.13 1.27 16.14
N SER A 12 6.14 1.49 15.27
CA SER A 12 4.72 1.53 15.67
C SER A 12 3.89 0.33 15.21
N ILE A 13 4.46 -0.61 14.45
CA ILE A 13 3.73 -1.79 13.96
C ILE A 13 3.88 -2.93 14.99
N PRO A 14 2.79 -3.42 15.61
CA PRO A 14 2.87 -4.54 16.55
C PRO A 14 3.25 -5.83 15.82
N LEU A 15 4.37 -6.43 16.24
CA LEU A 15 4.93 -7.66 15.68
C LEU A 15 4.45 -8.88 16.48
N SER A 16 4.21 -10.00 15.79
CA SER A 16 3.95 -11.29 16.46
C SER A 16 5.21 -11.80 17.16
N PRO A 17 5.07 -12.47 18.33
CA PRO A 17 6.21 -12.94 19.13
C PRO A 17 7.03 -14.07 18.47
N HIS A 18 6.58 -14.59 17.32
CA HIS A 18 7.18 -15.74 16.63
C HIS A 18 8.25 -15.37 15.59
N LEU A 19 8.66 -14.10 15.50
CA LEU A 19 9.70 -13.64 14.58
C LEU A 19 11.02 -13.45 15.35
N GLU A 20 11.89 -14.47 15.35
CA GLU A 20 13.10 -14.52 16.18
C GLU A 20 14.23 -13.56 15.73
N ASN A 21 14.18 -12.99 14.52
CA ASN A 21 15.28 -12.19 13.95
C ASN A 21 14.87 -10.78 13.45
N THR A 22 13.96 -10.13 14.17
CA THR A 22 13.46 -8.78 13.84
C THR A 22 14.49 -7.66 14.03
N GLN A 23 15.64 -7.96 14.65
CA GLN A 23 16.72 -7.00 14.90
C GLN A 23 17.68 -6.81 13.71
N SER A 24 17.59 -7.64 12.66
CA SER A 24 18.42 -7.46 11.48
C SER A 24 18.10 -6.15 10.75
N SER A 25 19.13 -5.41 10.33
CA SER A 25 18.98 -4.16 9.55
C SER A 25 18.20 -4.36 8.24
N THR A 26 18.30 -5.54 7.64
CA THR A 26 17.54 -5.90 6.42
C THR A 26 16.07 -6.11 6.72
N PHE A 27 15.72 -6.68 7.87
CA PHE A 27 14.33 -6.87 8.28
C PHE A 27 13.64 -5.51 8.49
N GLN A 28 14.28 -4.59 9.22
CA GLN A 28 13.72 -3.25 9.45
C GLN A 28 13.57 -2.45 8.16
N THR A 29 14.58 -2.49 7.29
CA THR A 29 14.52 -1.89 5.94
C THR A 29 13.36 -2.48 5.14
N GLY A 30 13.23 -3.81 5.17
CA GLY A 30 12.18 -4.52 4.47
C GLY A 30 10.79 -4.18 4.98
N LEU A 31 10.63 -4.06 6.30
CA LEU A 31 9.36 -3.66 6.91
C LEU A 31 8.96 -2.24 6.50
N ALA A 32 9.91 -1.30 6.50
CA ALA A 32 9.64 0.08 6.07
C ALA A 32 9.22 0.13 4.59
N ILE A 33 9.92 -0.60 3.71
CA ILE A 33 9.57 -0.67 2.29
C ILE A 33 8.20 -1.33 2.10
N ARG A 34 7.95 -2.48 2.76
CA ARG A 34 6.69 -3.23 2.67
C ARG A 34 5.50 -2.37 3.08
N SER A 35 5.63 -1.62 4.17
CA SER A 35 4.58 -0.70 4.66
C SER A 35 4.35 0.47 3.71
N SER A 36 5.42 1.05 3.14
CA SER A 36 5.31 2.13 2.17
C SER A 36 4.63 1.67 0.87
N VAL A 37 4.92 0.46 0.39
CA VAL A 37 4.35 -0.06 -0.85
C VAL A 37 2.93 -0.58 -0.60
N MET A 38 2.74 -1.52 0.32
CA MET A 38 1.45 -2.23 0.47
C MET A 38 0.41 -1.51 1.33
N SER A 39 0.73 -0.33 1.88
CA SER A 39 0.04 0.38 2.97
C SER A 39 0.40 -0.16 4.37
N PRO A 40 0.53 0.73 5.38
CA PRO A 40 0.77 0.32 6.77
C PRO A 40 -0.26 -0.68 7.28
N SER A 41 -1.55 -0.52 6.94
CA SER A 41 -2.61 -1.42 7.41
C SER A 41 -2.45 -2.85 6.87
N PHE A 42 -1.96 -2.98 5.63
CA PHE A 42 -1.69 -4.29 5.03
C PHE A 42 -0.47 -4.95 5.66
N ALA A 43 0.62 -4.19 5.84
CA ALA A 43 1.83 -4.69 6.48
C ALA A 43 1.56 -5.17 7.91
N THR A 44 0.80 -4.39 8.70
CA THR A 44 0.37 -4.78 10.04
C THR A 44 -0.47 -6.05 10.01
N ARG A 45 -1.48 -6.14 9.14
CA ARG A 45 -2.32 -7.36 9.03
C ARG A 45 -1.52 -8.60 8.69
N ALA A 46 -0.58 -8.48 7.76
CA ALA A 46 0.25 -9.60 7.31
C ALA A 46 1.22 -10.07 8.40
N LEU A 47 1.70 -9.16 9.26
CA LEU A 47 2.52 -9.51 10.40
C LEU A 47 1.70 -10.07 11.55
N SER A 48 0.52 -9.50 11.85
CA SER A 48 -0.35 -9.97 12.93
C SER A 48 -0.94 -11.36 12.67
N SER A 49 -1.07 -11.77 11.40
CA SER A 49 -1.51 -13.12 11.02
C SER A 49 -0.37 -14.15 10.99
N THR A 50 0.82 -13.79 11.45
CA THR A 50 1.97 -14.69 11.52
C THR A 50 1.73 -15.77 12.57
N THR A 51 1.83 -17.03 12.16
CA THR A 51 1.78 -18.23 13.00
C THR A 51 3.15 -18.90 13.04
N PRO A 52 3.42 -19.81 13.99
CA PRO A 52 4.68 -20.57 13.99
C PRO A 52 4.98 -21.29 12.66
N PHE A 53 3.93 -21.73 11.95
CA PHE A 53 4.06 -22.42 10.67
C PHE A 53 4.57 -21.49 9.55
N ASN A 54 4.08 -20.25 9.48
CA ASN A 54 4.42 -19.33 8.39
C ASN A 54 5.49 -18.29 8.79
N ALA A 55 5.93 -18.26 10.05
CA ALA A 55 6.91 -17.30 10.55
C ALA A 55 8.22 -17.27 9.75
N PRO A 56 8.87 -18.42 9.42
CA PRO A 56 10.08 -18.40 8.59
C PRO A 56 9.84 -17.79 7.21
N LEU A 57 8.65 -18.00 6.64
CA LEU A 57 8.29 -17.43 5.35
C LEU A 57 8.04 -15.92 5.45
N GLN A 58 7.35 -15.45 6.48
CA GLN A 58 7.14 -14.01 6.69
C GLN A 58 8.46 -13.27 6.97
N GLU A 59 9.39 -13.90 7.70
CA GLU A 59 10.73 -13.38 7.90
C GLU A 59 11.49 -13.30 6.58
N ALA A 60 11.50 -14.36 5.78
CA ALA A 60 12.17 -14.37 4.48
C ALA A 60 11.58 -13.33 3.52
N VAL A 61 10.25 -13.22 3.45
CA VAL A 61 9.58 -12.19 2.63
C VAL A 61 10.01 -10.79 3.07
N THR A 62 10.00 -10.53 4.38
CA THR A 62 10.31 -9.19 4.90
C THR A 62 11.80 -8.87 4.75
N SER A 63 12.70 -9.74 5.20
CA SER A 63 14.14 -9.48 5.21
C SER A 63 14.79 -9.61 3.83
N PHE A 64 14.39 -10.60 3.02
CA PHE A 64 15.02 -10.85 1.73
C PHE A 64 14.29 -10.13 0.60
N ALA A 65 13.01 -10.41 0.37
CA ALA A 65 12.29 -9.81 -0.76
C ALA A 65 12.24 -8.28 -0.60
N TRP A 66 11.71 -7.78 0.52
CA TRP A 66 11.62 -6.34 0.74
C TRP A 66 12.96 -5.72 1.15
N GLY A 67 13.65 -6.33 2.11
CA GLY A 67 14.86 -5.76 2.71
C GLY A 67 16.10 -5.80 1.82
N GLN A 68 16.25 -6.82 0.97
CA GLN A 68 17.43 -6.99 0.12
C GLN A 68 17.16 -6.78 -1.36
N VAL A 69 16.04 -7.26 -1.91
CA VAL A 69 15.79 -7.18 -3.36
C VAL A 69 15.15 -5.84 -3.75
N TRP A 70 14.10 -5.42 -3.05
CA TRP A 70 13.40 -4.16 -3.33
C TRP A 70 14.19 -2.91 -2.94
N SER A 71 15.18 -3.05 -2.05
CA SER A 71 16.08 -1.96 -1.65
C SER A 71 17.24 -1.72 -2.63
N ARG A 72 17.47 -2.61 -3.61
CA ARG A 72 18.59 -2.47 -4.55
C ARG A 72 18.44 -1.28 -5.47
N PRO A 73 19.54 -0.56 -5.76
CA PRO A 73 19.55 0.47 -6.79
C PRO A 73 19.33 -0.13 -8.18
N GLY A 74 19.03 0.71 -9.16
CA GLY A 74 18.84 0.35 -10.56
C GLY A 74 17.40 0.46 -11.03
N LEU A 75 16.45 -0.14 -10.31
CA LEU A 75 15.01 -0.01 -10.60
C LEU A 75 14.27 0.66 -9.44
N GLY A 76 13.47 1.66 -9.77
CA GLY A 76 12.60 2.34 -8.81
C GLY A 76 11.44 1.46 -8.36
N ARG A 77 10.79 1.85 -7.26
CA ARG A 77 9.63 1.11 -6.72
C ARG A 77 8.48 1.01 -7.73
N ARG A 78 8.26 2.09 -8.49
CA ARG A 78 7.27 2.13 -9.57
C ARG A 78 7.52 1.05 -10.61
N ASP A 79 8.74 0.97 -11.15
CA ASP A 79 9.09 -0.02 -12.18
C ASP A 79 9.03 -1.45 -11.63
N ARG A 80 9.48 -1.65 -10.38
CA ARG A 80 9.36 -2.95 -9.70
C ARG A 80 7.91 -3.38 -9.52
N SER A 81 7.01 -2.44 -9.21
CA SER A 81 5.58 -2.74 -9.15
C SER A 81 5.04 -3.17 -10.52
N LEU A 82 5.35 -2.47 -11.62
CA LEU A 82 4.93 -2.88 -12.97
C LEU A 82 5.41 -4.30 -13.32
N LEU A 83 6.69 -4.59 -13.06
CA LEU A 83 7.25 -5.93 -13.28
C LEU A 83 6.52 -6.98 -12.45
N ASN A 84 6.26 -6.71 -11.18
CA ASN A 84 5.61 -7.68 -10.31
C ASN A 84 4.15 -7.92 -10.72
N LEU A 85 3.43 -6.89 -11.19
CA LEU A 85 2.09 -7.08 -11.77
C LEU A 85 2.16 -8.03 -12.97
N ALA A 86 3.03 -7.76 -13.94
CA ALA A 86 3.18 -8.62 -15.11
C ALA A 86 3.52 -10.07 -14.74
N ILE A 87 4.43 -10.28 -13.78
CA ILE A 87 4.80 -11.61 -13.27
C ILE A 87 3.60 -12.31 -12.62
N LEU A 88 2.84 -11.61 -11.78
CA LEU A 88 1.68 -12.19 -11.08
C LEU A 88 0.52 -12.53 -12.02
N ILE A 89 0.36 -11.76 -13.09
CA ILE A 89 -0.58 -12.07 -14.18
C ILE A 89 -0.14 -13.35 -14.90
N ALA A 90 1.14 -13.43 -15.29
CA ALA A 90 1.69 -14.61 -15.96
C ALA A 90 1.59 -15.89 -15.11
N LEU A 91 1.69 -15.76 -13.77
CA LEU A 91 1.57 -16.86 -12.83
C LEU A 91 0.12 -17.18 -12.40
N SER A 92 -0.87 -16.42 -12.88
CA SER A 92 -2.28 -16.52 -12.48
C SER A 92 -2.46 -16.53 -10.96
N LYS A 93 -1.89 -15.53 -10.27
CA LYS A 93 -1.94 -15.38 -8.80
C LYS A 93 -2.82 -14.19 -8.38
N PRO A 94 -4.16 -14.29 -8.48
CA PRO A 94 -5.06 -13.16 -8.25
C PRO A 94 -5.01 -12.61 -6.81
N THR A 95 -4.81 -13.47 -5.80
CA THR A 95 -4.70 -13.03 -4.40
C THR A 95 -3.53 -12.07 -4.19
N GLU A 96 -2.34 -12.44 -4.68
CA GLU A 96 -1.15 -11.59 -4.60
C GLU A 96 -1.25 -10.38 -5.53
N LEU A 97 -1.85 -10.56 -6.72
CA LEU A 97 -2.07 -9.48 -7.68
C LEU A 97 -2.91 -8.35 -7.06
N ALA A 98 -3.92 -8.66 -6.26
CA ALA A 98 -4.72 -7.64 -5.60
C ALA A 98 -3.87 -6.77 -4.66
N GLY A 99 -3.04 -7.38 -3.82
CA GLY A 99 -2.12 -6.66 -2.92
C GLY A 99 -1.11 -5.80 -3.67
N HIS A 100 -0.54 -6.33 -4.75
CA HIS A 100 0.42 -5.60 -5.58
C HIS A 100 -0.21 -4.53 -6.46
N THR A 101 -1.49 -4.64 -6.82
CA THR A 101 -2.23 -3.57 -7.51
C THR A 101 -2.39 -2.36 -6.61
N ARG A 102 -2.76 -2.56 -5.35
CA ARG A 102 -2.82 -1.48 -4.37
C ARG A 102 -1.46 -0.83 -4.17
N GLY A 103 -0.40 -1.63 -4.06
CA GLY A 103 0.96 -1.11 -3.94
C GLY A 103 1.49 -0.41 -5.20
N ALA A 104 1.03 -0.82 -6.38
CA ALA A 104 1.28 -0.13 -7.63
C ALA A 104 0.67 1.28 -7.63
N LEU A 105 -0.60 1.41 -7.23
CA LEU A 105 -1.27 2.71 -7.09
C LEU A 105 -0.52 3.64 -6.12
N ASN A 106 -0.09 3.12 -4.96
CA ASN A 106 0.71 3.88 -3.98
C ASN A 106 2.08 4.35 -4.55
N ASN A 107 2.65 3.59 -5.47
CA ASN A 107 3.90 3.94 -6.16
C ASN A 107 3.68 4.85 -7.38
N GLY A 108 2.45 5.36 -7.58
CA GLY A 108 2.10 6.28 -8.66
C GLY A 108 1.85 5.61 -10.00
N ILE A 109 1.47 4.32 -10.02
CA ILE A 109 0.92 3.68 -11.23
C ILE A 109 -0.55 4.09 -11.35
N THR A 110 -0.97 4.53 -12.53
CA THR A 110 -2.35 4.97 -12.76
C THR A 110 -3.27 3.81 -13.13
N LYS A 111 -4.58 4.03 -13.04
CA LYS A 111 -5.59 3.07 -13.50
C LYS A 111 -5.40 2.71 -14.97
N GLU A 112 -5.08 3.69 -15.80
CA GLU A 112 -4.83 3.52 -17.23
C GLU A 112 -3.61 2.65 -17.48
N GLU A 113 -2.52 2.86 -16.72
CA GLU A 113 -1.32 2.03 -16.82
C GLU A 113 -1.57 0.59 -16.35
N LEU A 114 -2.40 0.38 -15.32
CA LEU A 114 -2.83 -0.97 -14.92
C LEU A 114 -3.61 -1.66 -16.04
N ALA A 115 -4.50 -0.94 -16.72
CA ALA A 115 -5.24 -1.47 -17.86
C ALA A 115 -4.31 -1.84 -19.02
N GLU A 116 -3.31 -1.01 -19.33
CA GLU A 116 -2.28 -1.31 -20.34
C GLU A 116 -1.44 -2.55 -19.98
N VAL A 117 -1.10 -2.75 -18.71
CA VAL A 117 -0.39 -3.96 -18.26
C VAL A 117 -1.24 -5.21 -18.50
N ALA A 118 -2.54 -5.18 -18.15
CA ALA A 118 -3.43 -6.31 -18.40
C ALA A 118 -3.63 -6.57 -19.90
N LEU A 119 -3.79 -5.51 -20.69
CA LEU A 119 -3.90 -5.61 -22.15
C LEU A 119 -2.64 -6.22 -22.79
N HIS A 120 -1.46 -5.75 -22.38
CA HIS A 120 -0.19 -6.28 -22.85
C HIS A 120 -0.03 -7.76 -22.48
N ALA A 121 -0.42 -8.14 -21.26
CA ALA A 121 -0.40 -9.53 -20.82
C ALA A 121 -1.33 -10.43 -21.65
N ALA A 122 -2.40 -9.91 -22.27
CA ALA A 122 -3.27 -10.72 -23.14
C ALA A 122 -2.50 -11.33 -24.33
N VAL A 123 -1.49 -10.61 -24.84
CA VAL A 123 -0.67 -11.05 -25.98
C VAL A 123 0.28 -12.18 -25.59
N TYR A 124 0.88 -12.10 -24.40
CA TYR A 124 1.96 -13.03 -23.99
C TYR A 124 1.50 -14.13 -23.04
N CYS A 125 0.49 -13.86 -22.22
CA CYS A 125 -0.06 -14.77 -21.22
C CYS A 125 -1.44 -15.31 -21.61
N GLY A 126 -2.03 -14.81 -22.70
CA GLY A 126 -3.35 -15.17 -23.20
C GLY A 126 -4.50 -14.40 -22.53
N PHE A 127 -5.60 -14.26 -23.29
CA PHE A 127 -6.79 -13.55 -22.85
C PHE A 127 -7.40 -14.03 -21.52
N PRO A 128 -7.44 -15.34 -21.19
CA PRO A 128 -8.00 -15.78 -19.91
C PRO A 128 -7.26 -15.19 -18.69
N ALA A 129 -5.93 -15.20 -18.70
CA ALA A 129 -5.11 -14.65 -17.61
C ALA A 129 -5.27 -13.12 -17.52
N ALA A 130 -5.25 -12.44 -18.67
CA ALA A 130 -5.42 -11.00 -18.74
C ALA A 130 -6.81 -10.53 -18.26
N LEU A 131 -7.88 -11.22 -18.64
CA LEU A 131 -9.24 -10.90 -18.20
C LEU A 131 -9.42 -11.13 -16.69
N ASP A 132 -8.80 -12.17 -16.13
CA ASP A 132 -8.83 -12.41 -14.69
C ASP A 132 -8.05 -11.37 -13.90
N ALA A 133 -6.89 -10.98 -14.43
CA ALA A 133 -6.10 -9.87 -13.91
C ALA A 133 -6.87 -8.55 -13.93
N ALA A 134 -7.50 -8.21 -15.06
CA ALA A 134 -8.26 -6.97 -15.22
C ALA A 134 -9.39 -6.88 -14.19
N ARG A 135 -10.17 -7.95 -13.99
CA ARG A 135 -11.22 -7.99 -12.96
C ARG A 135 -10.66 -7.77 -11.56
N THR A 136 -9.53 -8.40 -11.25
CA THR A 136 -8.86 -8.26 -9.95
C THR A 136 -8.36 -6.84 -9.73
N MET A 137 -7.72 -6.26 -10.75
CA MET A 137 -7.18 -4.90 -10.70
C MET A 137 -8.29 -3.86 -10.57
N GLU A 138 -9.33 -3.96 -11.40
CA GLU A 138 -10.49 -3.05 -11.40
C GLU A 138 -11.19 -3.04 -10.04
N ARG A 139 -11.42 -4.23 -9.44
CA ARG A 139 -11.98 -4.32 -8.09
C ARG A 139 -11.14 -3.53 -7.08
N VAL A 140 -9.82 -3.69 -7.10
CA VAL A 140 -8.91 -2.99 -6.17
C VAL A 140 -8.86 -1.49 -6.44
N VAL A 141 -8.88 -1.07 -7.70
CA VAL A 141 -8.98 0.36 -8.06
C VAL A 141 -10.24 0.97 -7.45
N ASN A 142 -11.39 0.32 -7.63
CA ASN A 142 -12.66 0.81 -7.09
C ASN A 142 -12.65 0.87 -5.55
N GLU A 143 -12.06 -0.13 -4.89
CA GLU A 143 -11.87 -0.11 -3.42
C GLU A 143 -11.03 1.08 -2.97
N VAL A 144 -9.89 1.35 -3.63
CA VAL A 144 -9.00 2.46 -3.30
C VAL A 144 -9.68 3.81 -3.55
N GLU A 145 -10.38 3.98 -4.67
CA GLU A 145 -11.11 5.21 -4.98
C GLU A 145 -12.22 5.50 -3.96
N ALA A 146 -12.96 4.46 -3.53
CA ALA A 146 -13.98 4.58 -2.50
C ALA A 146 -13.39 4.97 -1.13
N GLU A 147 -12.28 4.36 -0.72
CA GLU A 147 -11.56 4.70 0.51
C GLU A 147 -11.09 6.16 0.50
N GLN A 148 -10.53 6.62 -0.62
CA GLN A 148 -10.07 8.01 -0.78
C GLN A 148 -11.22 9.02 -0.80
N LEU A 149 -12.38 8.66 -1.37
CA LEU A 149 -13.56 9.51 -1.30
C LEU A 149 -14.05 9.65 0.15
N ALA A 150 -14.23 8.54 0.85
CA ALA A 150 -14.71 8.54 2.23
C ALA A 150 -13.77 9.31 3.18
N GLU A 151 -12.45 9.23 2.95
CA GLU A 151 -11.48 10.00 3.72
C GLU A 151 -11.59 11.51 3.47
N ARG A 152 -11.77 11.92 2.20
CA ARG A 152 -11.97 13.34 1.86
C ARG A 152 -13.27 13.89 2.45
N GLU A 153 -14.32 13.09 2.54
CA GLU A 153 -15.58 13.49 3.16
C GLU A 153 -15.42 13.67 4.67
N ARG A 154 -14.77 12.73 5.36
CA ARG A 154 -14.45 12.85 6.79
C ARG A 154 -13.61 14.10 7.11
N GLN A 155 -12.62 14.40 6.29
CA GLN A 155 -11.78 15.59 6.47
C GLN A 155 -12.59 16.89 6.35
N LYS A 156 -13.48 16.97 5.36
CA LYS A 156 -14.39 18.12 5.21
C LYS A 156 -15.35 18.28 6.38
N GLU A 157 -15.86 17.18 6.93
CA GLU A 157 -16.72 17.21 8.12
C GLU A 157 -15.97 17.74 9.34
N GLN A 158 -14.76 17.25 9.58
CA GLN A 158 -13.89 17.69 10.69
C GLN A 158 -13.48 19.17 10.56
N GLU A 159 -13.13 19.63 9.36
CA GLU A 159 -12.83 21.04 9.08
C GLU A 159 -14.03 21.94 9.39
N HIS A 160 -15.22 21.55 8.94
CA HIS A 160 -16.45 22.31 9.17
C HIS A 160 -16.89 22.30 10.66
N GLU A 161 -16.65 21.23 11.40
CA GLU A 161 -16.85 21.19 12.86
C GLU A 161 -15.87 22.11 13.59
N HIS A 162 -14.58 22.07 13.22
CA HIS A 162 -13.54 22.94 13.79
C HIS A 162 -13.81 24.43 13.54
N GLU A 163 -14.31 24.80 12.35
CA GLU A 163 -14.74 26.16 12.03
C GLU A 163 -15.95 26.63 12.85
N LYS A 164 -16.90 25.74 13.13
CA LYS A 164 -18.07 26.05 13.97
C LYS A 164 -17.71 26.29 15.44
N GLU A 165 -16.75 25.53 15.97
CA GLU A 165 -16.29 25.68 17.36
C GLU A 165 -15.46 26.97 17.54
N HIS A 166 -14.56 27.31 16.60
CA HIS A 166 -13.73 28.52 16.68
C HIS A 166 -14.48 29.81 16.26
N GLY A 167 -15.57 29.71 15.50
CA GLY A 167 -16.39 30.85 15.10
C GLY A 167 -17.32 31.40 16.20
N HIS A 168 -17.50 30.69 17.32
CA HIS A 168 -18.43 31.08 18.40
C HIS A 168 -17.78 31.90 19.52
N GLU A 169 -16.45 31.89 19.66
CA GLU A 169 -15.74 32.61 20.74
C GLU A 169 -15.54 34.11 20.45
N GLY A 170 -15.55 34.55 19.19
CA GLY A 170 -15.27 35.94 18.80
C GLY A 170 -16.44 36.94 18.92
N LYS A 171 -17.57 36.57 19.53
CA LYS A 171 -18.80 37.41 19.56
C LYS A 171 -19.29 37.84 20.95
N LYS A 172 -18.50 37.65 22.01
CA LYS A 172 -18.89 37.98 23.39
C LYS A 172 -18.21 39.20 24.03
N GLU A 173 -17.32 39.91 23.32
CA GLU A 173 -16.70 41.14 23.82
C GLU A 173 -17.13 42.33 22.96
N ASP A 174 -18.33 42.85 23.20
CA ASP A 174 -18.70 44.24 22.90
C ASP A 174 -20.15 44.46 23.37
N LYS A 175 -20.32 44.56 24.68
CA LYS A 175 -21.45 45.22 25.34
C LYS A 175 -21.22 45.22 26.84
N GLU A 176 -20.66 46.30 27.36
CA GLU A 176 -21.22 46.92 28.56
C GLU A 176 -21.01 48.44 28.49
N PRO A 177 -21.99 49.23 28.98
CA PRO A 177 -22.11 50.68 28.78
C PRO A 177 -21.29 51.53 29.76
#